data_AF-A0A1I7VQG0-F1
#
_entry.id   AF-A0A1I7VQG0-F1
#
_cell.length_a   1.000
_cell.length_b   1.000
_cell.length_c   1.000
_cell.angle_alpha   90.00
_cell.angle_beta   90.00
_cell.angle_gamma   90.00
#
_symmetry.space_group_name_H-M   'P 1'
#
loop_
_entity.id
_entity.type
_entity.pdbx_description
1 polymer ?
#
loop_
_entity_poly.entity_id
_entity_poly.type
_entity_poly.pdbx_seq_one_letter_code
_entity_poly.pdbx_strand_id
1 'polypeptide(L)'
;MKLEQPTTFVTFKYVAYDYTAGRWIEKDKNTIRVEVDGQTQWLFLDRWRRLELGVSAGGRASHQLETGMYFTAINPNGEMGELRQQIINEINENNFEKLGWFRKDALGHFTVRNGKVKIQRMHLAKVENCKDQKSQSFLDAHHYVDYNDPQNPERFALGAAVERIYPWIGSARISEGSGRHVMVTHSESTNVGVALQLHEDAYSLSFVHDFSKMDDFSGTVIVDFKSNRFFNLTVYNATGIIHGTVKKTTDKSSSDEFHFTTYIGDIRGTNKTLIVPLPALIDGGDRMICLHADSDGSSGQEEICRIIVFKEVALEINLLENTWKEIDGHCPECNKLTLGGFLSNFNPVNWANDVPSAFHRVHHVAALVHQGVNQRTRNIIEV
;
A
#
# COMPACT_ATOMS: atom_id res chain seq x y z
N MET A 1 3.55 10.04 -4.90
CA MET A 1 5.01 10.04 -5.16
C MET A 1 5.37 8.83 -5.99
N LYS A 2 6.39 8.93 -6.85
CA LYS A 2 6.94 7.78 -7.57
C LYS A 2 8.12 7.25 -6.76
N LEU A 3 8.06 5.99 -6.35
CA LEU A 3 9.18 5.31 -5.70
C LEU A 3 9.99 4.59 -6.76
N GLU A 4 11.30 4.80 -6.73
CA GLU A 4 12.27 4.19 -7.63
C GLU A 4 13.01 3.06 -6.90
N GLN A 5 14.03 2.50 -7.56
CA GLN A 5 14.84 1.44 -6.97
C GLN A 5 15.50 1.93 -5.66
N PRO A 6 15.40 1.16 -4.57
CA PRO A 6 15.94 1.56 -3.28
C PRO A 6 17.44 1.30 -3.18
N THR A 7 18.04 1.90 -2.15
CA THR A 7 19.35 1.51 -1.60
C THR A 7 19.12 0.81 -0.26
N THR A 8 19.77 -0.32 -0.04
CA THR A 8 19.62 -1.19 1.13
C THR A 8 20.67 -0.88 2.18
N PHE A 9 20.22 -0.69 3.41
CA PHE A 9 21.09 -0.47 4.56
C PHE A 9 20.77 -1.43 5.69
N VAL A 10 21.80 -1.86 6.40
CA VAL A 10 21.70 -2.61 7.64
C VAL A 10 22.21 -1.73 8.77
N THR A 11 21.43 -1.63 9.84
CA THR A 11 21.81 -0.88 11.04
C THR A 11 22.15 -1.84 12.16
N PHE A 12 23.41 -1.86 12.58
CA PHE A 12 23.89 -2.62 13.72
C PHE A 12 23.93 -1.72 14.96
N LYS A 13 23.56 -2.29 16.11
CA LYS A 13 23.74 -1.67 17.42
C LYS A 13 24.80 -2.46 18.18
N TYR A 14 26.01 -1.90 18.25
CA TYR A 14 27.09 -2.44 19.05
C TYR A 14 26.95 -1.95 20.50
N VAL A 15 27.07 -2.86 21.46
CA VAL A 15 27.10 -2.52 22.90
C VAL A 15 28.12 -3.41 23.59
N ALA A 16 29.03 -2.79 24.35
CA ALA A 16 29.99 -3.49 25.20
C ALA A 16 29.51 -3.47 26.65
N TYR A 17 29.52 -4.63 27.29
CA TYR A 17 29.11 -4.80 28.68
C TYR A 17 30.26 -5.32 29.55
N ASP A 18 30.25 -4.92 30.81
CA ASP A 18 31.15 -5.38 31.87
C ASP A 18 30.32 -5.87 33.06
N TYR A 19 30.70 -6.99 33.66
CA TYR A 19 29.98 -7.57 34.79
C TYR A 19 30.72 -7.28 36.09
N THR A 20 30.24 -6.30 36.85
CA THR A 20 30.85 -5.87 38.11
C THR A 20 29.82 -5.76 39.23
N ALA A 21 30.16 -6.27 40.40
CA ALA A 21 29.28 -6.28 41.59
C ALA A 21 27.87 -6.86 41.33
N GLY A 22 27.77 -7.95 40.57
CA GLY A 22 26.52 -8.67 40.34
C GLY A 22 25.58 -8.04 39.29
N ARG A 23 26.07 -7.10 38.48
CA ARG A 23 25.27 -6.40 37.47
C ARG A 23 26.07 -6.15 36.19
N TRP A 24 25.35 -6.19 35.07
CA TRP A 24 25.86 -5.78 33.77
C TRP A 24 25.86 -4.24 33.67
N ILE A 25 27.00 -3.68 33.28
CA ILE A 25 27.21 -2.24 33.10
C ILE A 25 27.61 -2.00 31.64
N GLU A 26 26.86 -1.16 30.94
CA GLU A 26 27.18 -0.69 29.59
C GLU A 26 28.45 0.18 29.63
N LYS A 27 29.47 -0.17 28.85
CA LYS A 27 30.77 0.52 28.77
C LYS A 27 30.94 1.32 27.50
N ASP A 28 30.46 0.78 26.39
CA ASP A 28 30.51 1.42 25.08
C ASP A 28 29.24 1.08 24.31
N LYS A 29 28.83 1.99 23.43
CA LYS A 29 27.64 1.83 22.61
C LYS A 29 27.79 2.63 21.33
N ASN A 30 27.57 1.96 20.21
CA ASN A 30 27.66 2.56 18.89
C ASN A 30 26.53 2.05 17.98
N THR A 31 26.06 2.91 17.08
CA THR A 31 25.08 2.52 16.05
C THR A 31 25.70 2.73 14.69
N ILE A 32 25.83 1.66 13.92
CA ILE A 32 26.57 1.62 12.67
C ILE A 32 25.59 1.29 11.56
N ARG A 33 25.55 2.13 10.54
CA ARG A 33 24.72 1.92 9.34
C ARG A 33 25.64 1.56 8.18
N VAL A 34 25.35 0.43 7.54
CA VAL A 34 26.17 -0.14 6.46
C VAL A 34 25.32 -0.30 5.22
N GLU A 35 25.79 0.20 4.09
CA GLU A 35 25.19 -0.08 2.79
C GLU A 35 25.59 -1.48 2.33
N VAL A 36 24.63 -2.27 1.86
CA VAL A 36 24.86 -3.70 1.55
C VAL A 36 24.62 -4.09 0.10
N ASP A 37 24.32 -3.12 -0.79
CA ASP A 37 24.09 -3.38 -2.22
C ASP A 37 25.39 -3.60 -3.03
N GLY A 38 26.56 -3.60 -2.37
CA GLY A 38 27.88 -3.61 -3.00
C GLY A 38 28.87 -4.60 -2.38
N GLN A 39 30.15 -4.23 -2.41
CA GLN A 39 31.23 -5.03 -1.81
C GLN A 39 31.18 -5.01 -0.28
N THR A 40 31.85 -5.98 0.34
CA THR A 40 32.03 -6.05 1.79
C THR A 40 32.54 -4.72 2.34
N GLN A 41 31.80 -4.16 3.29
CA GLN A 41 32.17 -2.92 3.98
C GLN A 41 32.83 -3.25 5.31
N TRP A 42 33.97 -2.62 5.59
CA TRP A 42 34.75 -2.81 6.82
C TRP A 42 34.73 -1.56 7.69
N LEU A 43 34.39 -1.71 8.97
CA LEU A 43 34.14 -0.60 9.89
C LEU A 43 34.57 -0.98 11.31
N PHE A 44 35.26 -0.10 12.01
CA PHE A 44 35.58 -0.33 13.44
C PHE A 44 34.33 -0.23 14.32
N LEU A 45 34.13 -1.22 15.19
CA LEU A 45 33.01 -1.29 16.12
C LEU A 45 33.23 -0.47 17.38
N ASP A 46 34.43 -0.61 17.95
CA ASP A 46 34.79 -0.12 19.26
C ASP A 46 35.52 1.22 19.20
N ARG A 47 35.44 1.99 20.28
CA ARG A 47 36.13 3.28 20.39
C ARG A 47 37.66 3.19 20.23
N TRP A 48 38.27 2.04 20.57
CA TRP A 48 39.71 1.84 20.48
C TRP A 48 40.19 1.31 19.12
N ARG A 49 39.27 1.07 18.17
CA ARG A 49 39.57 0.57 16.83
C ARG A 49 40.35 -0.75 16.84
N ARG A 50 39.97 -1.65 17.74
CA ARG A 50 40.57 -2.99 17.87
C ARG A 50 39.75 -4.04 17.15
N LEU A 51 38.43 -3.86 17.12
CA LEU A 51 37.48 -4.81 16.54
C LEU A 51 36.87 -4.19 15.29
N GLU A 52 37.12 -4.84 14.16
CA GLU A 52 36.59 -4.43 12.86
C GLU A 52 35.50 -5.40 12.41
N LEU A 53 34.38 -4.84 11.95
CA LEU A 53 33.24 -5.56 11.40
C LEU A 53 33.25 -5.44 9.89
N GLY A 54 33.41 -6.58 9.21
CA GLY A 54 33.13 -6.76 7.80
C GLY A 54 31.68 -7.19 7.61
N VAL A 55 30.89 -6.43 6.85
CA VAL A 55 29.50 -6.77 6.51
C VAL A 55 29.37 -6.97 5.01
N SER A 56 28.77 -8.08 4.61
CA SER A 56 28.43 -8.38 3.23
C SER A 56 27.02 -8.94 3.10
N ALA A 57 26.35 -8.68 1.98
CA ALA A 57 25.12 -9.36 1.63
C ALA A 57 25.37 -10.34 0.47
N GLY A 58 24.73 -11.52 0.54
CA GLY A 58 24.80 -12.52 -0.53
C GLY A 58 24.01 -12.16 -1.79
N GLY A 59 23.31 -11.01 -1.79
CA GLY A 59 22.45 -10.54 -2.87
C GLY A 59 21.57 -9.38 -2.41
N ARG A 60 20.54 -9.05 -3.21
CA ARG A 60 19.52 -8.08 -2.82
C ARG A 60 18.73 -8.57 -1.60
N ALA A 61 18.11 -7.64 -0.88
CA ALA A 61 17.16 -7.97 0.18
C ALA A 61 16.08 -8.94 -0.35
N SER A 62 15.57 -9.81 0.52
CA SER A 62 14.59 -10.85 0.17
C SER A 62 13.31 -10.29 -0.44
N HIS A 63 12.92 -9.09 -0.02
CA HIS A 63 11.77 -8.37 -0.52
C HIS A 63 12.19 -6.97 -0.97
N GLN A 64 11.43 -6.41 -1.90
CA GLN A 64 11.61 -5.04 -2.33
C GLN A 64 10.23 -4.48 -2.66
N LEU A 65 9.97 -3.25 -2.20
CA LEU A 65 8.77 -2.54 -2.62
C LEU A 65 8.89 -2.23 -4.13
N GLU A 66 7.84 -2.51 -4.88
CA GLU A 66 7.85 -2.34 -6.33
C GLU A 66 7.99 -0.88 -6.72
N THR A 67 8.79 -0.61 -7.77
CA THR A 67 8.86 0.71 -8.40
C THR A 67 7.48 1.10 -8.91
N GLY A 68 6.97 2.26 -8.49
CA GLY A 68 5.61 2.66 -8.84
C GLY A 68 5.09 3.88 -8.11
N MET A 69 3.80 4.15 -8.31
CA MET A 69 3.12 5.28 -7.68
C MET A 69 2.52 4.88 -6.34
N TYR A 70 2.88 5.63 -5.30
CA TYR A 70 2.36 5.49 -3.95
C TYR A 70 1.85 6.83 -3.44
N PHE A 71 1.04 6.82 -2.38
CA PHE A 71 0.53 8.03 -1.77
C PHE A 71 0.40 7.88 -0.27
N THR A 72 0.19 9.01 0.39
CA THR A 72 -0.09 9.10 1.81
C THR A 72 -1.13 10.19 2.02
N ALA A 73 -1.88 10.08 3.11
CA ALA A 73 -2.73 11.18 3.56
C ALA A 73 -1.84 12.30 4.14
N ILE A 74 -2.15 13.54 3.81
CA ILE A 74 -1.56 14.70 4.47
C ILE A 74 -2.52 15.11 5.58
N ASN A 75 -2.10 14.91 6.82
CA ASN A 75 -2.90 15.27 7.98
C ASN A 75 -2.99 16.81 8.10
N PRO A 76 -4.01 17.36 8.80
CA PRO A 76 -4.17 18.81 8.95
C PRO A 76 -2.97 19.52 9.60
N ASN A 77 -2.19 18.81 10.41
CA ASN A 77 -0.95 19.27 11.04
C ASN A 77 0.27 19.26 10.07
N GLY A 78 0.09 18.84 8.83
CA GLY A 78 1.15 18.72 7.82
C GLY A 78 1.95 17.42 7.91
N GLU A 79 1.65 16.55 8.88
CA GLU A 79 2.30 15.24 8.99
C GLU A 79 1.79 14.30 7.89
N MET A 80 2.71 13.52 7.35
CA MET A 80 2.41 12.50 6.36
C MET A 80 1.96 11.23 7.10
N GLY A 81 0.82 10.68 6.70
CA GLY A 81 0.32 9.41 7.20
C GLY A 81 1.03 8.19 6.62
N GLU A 82 0.38 7.04 6.72
CA GLU A 82 0.87 5.76 6.21
C GLU A 82 0.95 5.71 4.69
N LEU A 83 2.01 5.06 4.18
CA LEU A 83 2.17 4.81 2.76
C LEU A 83 1.13 3.80 2.26
N ARG A 84 0.50 4.10 1.14
CA ARG A 84 -0.55 3.29 0.49
C ARG A 84 -0.21 3.04 -0.96
N GLN A 85 -0.63 1.88 -1.45
CA GLN A 85 -0.48 1.48 -2.85
C GLN A 85 -1.87 1.32 -3.48
N GLN A 86 -2.08 2.02 -4.58
CA GLN A 86 -3.28 1.90 -5.41
C GLN A 86 -2.93 2.35 -6.83
N ILE A 87 -3.80 2.06 -7.79
CA ILE A 87 -3.63 2.51 -9.16
C ILE A 87 -3.78 4.04 -9.21
N ILE A 88 -2.66 4.72 -9.41
CA ILE A 88 -2.54 6.19 -9.40
C ILE A 88 -1.82 6.63 -10.66
N ASN A 89 -2.27 7.76 -11.22
CA ASN A 89 -1.62 8.40 -12.36
C ASN A 89 -0.22 8.90 -12.02
N GLU A 90 0.72 8.69 -12.94
CA GLU A 90 1.99 9.41 -12.91
C GLU A 90 1.81 10.93 -13.10
N ILE A 91 2.87 11.70 -12.85
CA ILE A 91 2.81 13.17 -12.96
C ILE A 91 2.52 13.64 -14.38
N ASN A 92 2.79 12.85 -15.42
CA ASN A 92 2.50 13.11 -16.84
C ASN A 92 1.24 12.37 -17.35
N GLU A 93 0.66 11.47 -16.56
CA GLU A 93 -0.52 10.68 -16.92
C GLU A 93 -1.84 11.36 -16.49
N ASN A 94 -2.93 11.10 -17.21
CA ASN A 94 -4.26 11.62 -16.88
C ASN A 94 -5.38 10.66 -17.31
N ASN A 95 -5.37 9.46 -16.73
CA ASN A 95 -6.43 8.46 -16.84
C ASN A 95 -7.46 8.67 -15.71
N PHE A 96 -8.74 8.74 -16.06
CA PHE A 96 -9.84 9.00 -15.11
C PHE A 96 -10.27 7.77 -14.32
N GLU A 97 -9.85 6.57 -14.71
CA GLU A 97 -10.07 5.32 -13.94
C GLU A 97 -9.06 5.14 -12.79
N LYS A 98 -7.99 5.96 -12.78
CA LYS A 98 -6.91 5.92 -11.80
C LYS A 98 -6.97 7.14 -10.88
N LEU A 99 -6.48 7.01 -9.65
CA LEU A 99 -6.35 8.15 -8.75
C LEU A 99 -5.46 9.27 -9.32
N GLY A 100 -5.67 10.51 -8.85
CA GLY A 100 -4.77 11.63 -9.12
C GLY A 100 -5.07 12.45 -10.38
N TRP A 101 -6.27 12.36 -10.97
CA TRP A 101 -6.74 13.29 -12.01
C TRP A 101 -7.24 14.63 -11.44
N PHE A 102 -7.67 14.64 -10.16
CA PHE A 102 -8.01 15.86 -9.40
C PHE A 102 -6.80 16.29 -8.56
N ARG A 103 -6.16 17.40 -8.92
CA ARG A 103 -4.86 17.81 -8.36
C ARG A 103 -4.92 19.21 -7.75
N LYS A 104 -4.20 19.38 -6.63
CA LYS A 104 -3.96 20.68 -5.99
C LYS A 104 -2.89 21.45 -6.77
N ASP A 105 -3.18 22.69 -7.12
CA ASP A 105 -2.21 23.61 -7.73
C ASP A 105 -1.31 24.28 -6.67
N ALA A 106 -0.38 25.12 -7.12
CA ALA A 106 0.56 25.82 -6.23
C ALA A 106 -0.11 26.85 -5.31
N LEU A 107 -1.31 27.35 -5.68
CA LEU A 107 -2.12 28.27 -4.87
C LEU A 107 -3.00 27.54 -3.87
N GLY A 108 -3.08 26.21 -3.99
CA GLY A 108 -3.84 25.33 -3.13
C GLY A 108 -5.25 25.02 -3.63
N HIS A 109 -5.61 25.43 -4.85
CA HIS A 109 -6.89 25.09 -5.46
C HIS A 109 -6.83 23.72 -6.12
N PHE A 110 -7.90 22.94 -5.98
CA PHE A 110 -8.01 21.67 -6.67
C PHE A 110 -8.65 21.84 -8.04
N THR A 111 -8.03 21.23 -9.05
CA THR A 111 -8.50 21.30 -10.43
C THR A 111 -8.44 19.93 -11.10
N VAL A 112 -9.35 19.69 -12.05
CA VAL A 112 -9.26 18.54 -12.93
C VAL A 112 -8.18 18.79 -13.96
N ARG A 113 -7.16 17.93 -13.99
CA ARG A 113 -6.05 18.08 -14.92
C ARG A 113 -6.56 18.00 -16.36
N ASN A 114 -6.19 19.00 -17.18
CA ASN A 114 -6.68 19.17 -18.54
C ASN A 114 -8.22 19.15 -18.66
N GLY A 115 -8.93 19.55 -17.60
CA GLY A 115 -10.38 19.46 -17.48
C GLY A 115 -11.12 20.14 -18.64
N LYS A 116 -10.67 21.31 -19.11
CA LYS A 116 -11.29 22.02 -20.24
C LYS A 116 -11.41 21.18 -21.52
N VAL A 117 -10.44 20.29 -21.76
CA VAL A 117 -10.41 19.42 -22.95
C VAL A 117 -11.03 18.06 -22.67
N LYS A 118 -10.86 17.54 -21.45
CA LYS A 118 -11.27 16.17 -21.10
C LYS A 118 -12.70 16.07 -20.61
N ILE A 119 -13.30 17.15 -20.08
CA ILE A 119 -14.68 17.14 -19.55
C ILE A 119 -15.68 16.65 -20.60
N GLN A 120 -15.50 17.05 -21.85
CA GLN A 120 -16.40 16.67 -22.96
C GLN A 120 -16.37 15.17 -23.29
N ARG A 121 -15.33 14.45 -22.85
CA ARG A 121 -15.19 13.01 -23.06
C ARG A 121 -15.61 12.19 -21.85
N MET A 122 -15.45 12.74 -20.65
CA MET A 122 -15.77 12.05 -19.39
C MET A 122 -17.21 12.31 -18.94
N HIS A 123 -17.77 13.49 -19.23
CA HIS A 123 -19.14 13.81 -18.85
C HIS A 123 -20.07 13.52 -20.02
N LEU A 124 -20.85 12.46 -19.86
CA LEU A 124 -21.88 12.07 -20.81
C LEU A 124 -23.23 12.58 -20.29
N ALA A 125 -23.92 13.34 -21.12
CA ALA A 125 -25.26 13.82 -20.83
C ALA A 125 -26.21 13.39 -21.94
N LYS A 126 -27.39 12.90 -21.57
CA LYS A 126 -28.45 12.48 -22.49
C LYS A 126 -29.74 13.20 -22.11
N VAL A 127 -30.28 13.99 -23.02
CA VAL A 127 -31.57 14.65 -22.76
C VAL A 127 -32.70 13.62 -22.81
N GLU A 128 -33.52 13.55 -21.77
CA GLU A 128 -34.74 12.73 -21.76
C GLU A 128 -35.94 13.54 -22.22
N ASN A 129 -36.13 14.71 -21.63
CA ASN A 129 -37.22 15.61 -21.98
C ASN A 129 -36.75 17.06 -21.89
N CYS A 130 -36.53 17.67 -23.05
CA CYS A 130 -36.07 19.06 -23.12
C CYS A 130 -37.11 20.07 -22.59
N LYS A 131 -38.41 19.77 -22.76
CA LYS A 131 -39.49 20.63 -22.29
C LYS A 131 -39.48 20.73 -20.76
N ASP A 132 -39.35 19.58 -20.13
CA ASP A 132 -39.35 19.43 -18.68
C ASP A 132 -37.93 19.54 -18.09
N GLN A 133 -36.94 19.86 -18.92
CA GLN A 133 -35.51 19.96 -18.57
C GLN A 133 -34.96 18.69 -17.89
N LYS A 134 -35.50 17.52 -18.24
CA LYS A 134 -35.02 16.23 -17.75
C LYS A 134 -33.86 15.72 -18.59
N SER A 135 -32.78 15.35 -17.95
CA SER A 135 -31.60 14.79 -18.59
C SER A 135 -31.00 13.69 -17.74
N GLN A 136 -30.37 12.71 -18.36
CA GLN A 136 -29.46 11.81 -17.68
C GLN A 136 -28.03 12.36 -17.75
N SER A 137 -27.27 12.18 -16.69
CA SER A 137 -25.87 12.53 -16.59
C SER A 137 -25.08 11.34 -16.06
N PHE A 138 -23.91 11.14 -16.63
CA PHE A 138 -22.99 10.08 -16.28
C PHE A 138 -21.56 10.62 -16.32
N LEU A 139 -20.80 10.34 -15.28
CA LEU A 139 -19.38 10.68 -15.23
C LEU A 139 -18.56 9.40 -15.42
N ASP A 140 -17.90 9.29 -16.57
CA ASP A 140 -17.01 8.20 -16.92
C ASP A 140 -15.64 8.40 -16.25
N ALA A 141 -15.61 8.25 -14.93
CA ALA A 141 -14.41 8.36 -14.10
C ALA A 141 -14.55 7.49 -12.85
N HIS A 142 -13.43 7.13 -12.23
CA HIS A 142 -13.39 6.54 -10.89
C HIS A 142 -12.82 7.53 -9.89
N HIS A 143 -13.02 7.23 -8.61
CA HIS A 143 -12.46 8.00 -7.49
C HIS A 143 -12.98 9.41 -7.30
N TYR A 144 -14.31 9.53 -7.26
CA TYR A 144 -15.01 10.76 -6.92
C TYR A 144 -16.10 10.52 -5.86
N VAL A 145 -16.63 11.60 -5.29
CA VAL A 145 -17.80 11.59 -4.41
C VAL A 145 -18.98 12.20 -5.16
N ASP A 146 -20.12 11.50 -5.24
CA ASP A 146 -21.41 12.07 -5.63
C ASP A 146 -22.28 12.29 -4.39
N TYR A 147 -22.27 13.50 -3.85
CA TYR A 147 -23.09 13.89 -2.69
C TYR A 147 -24.61 13.76 -2.93
N ASN A 148 -25.03 13.64 -4.18
CA ASN A 148 -26.44 13.56 -4.54
C ASN A 148 -26.90 12.10 -4.71
N ASP A 149 -26.02 11.11 -4.56
CA ASP A 149 -26.37 9.70 -4.42
C ASP A 149 -26.24 9.31 -2.94
N PRO A 150 -27.31 9.45 -2.13
CA PRO A 150 -27.23 9.15 -0.71
C PRO A 150 -27.07 7.66 -0.41
N GLN A 151 -27.31 6.76 -1.39
CA GLN A 151 -27.12 5.32 -1.20
C GLN A 151 -25.68 4.90 -1.44
N ASN A 152 -25.00 5.51 -2.41
CA ASN A 152 -23.60 5.20 -2.71
C ASN A 152 -22.81 6.46 -3.13
N PRO A 153 -22.56 7.38 -2.17
CA PRO A 153 -21.94 8.66 -2.49
C PRO A 153 -20.45 8.51 -2.83
N GLU A 154 -19.78 7.50 -2.29
CA GLU A 154 -18.35 7.30 -2.49
C GLU A 154 -18.11 6.34 -3.67
N ARG A 155 -17.67 6.88 -4.80
CA ARG A 155 -17.24 6.10 -5.97
C ARG A 155 -15.74 5.78 -5.89
N PHE A 156 -15.25 5.48 -4.69
CA PHE A 156 -13.93 4.90 -4.42
C PHE A 156 -13.90 4.10 -3.13
N ALA A 157 -12.99 3.13 -3.09
CA ALA A 157 -12.43 2.60 -1.86
C ALA A 157 -10.93 2.98 -1.79
N LEU A 158 -10.50 3.53 -0.66
CA LEU A 158 -9.07 3.78 -0.40
C LEU A 158 -8.39 2.45 -0.09
N GLY A 159 -7.34 2.13 -0.84
CA GLY A 159 -6.50 0.96 -0.55
C GLY A 159 -5.91 1.01 0.86
N ALA A 160 -5.70 -0.17 1.46
CA ALA A 160 -5.03 -0.32 2.75
C ALA A 160 -3.58 0.19 2.71
N ALA A 161 -3.01 0.47 3.89
CA ALA A 161 -1.59 0.79 4.03
C ALA A 161 -0.70 -0.38 3.58
N VAL A 162 0.48 -0.09 3.03
CA VAL A 162 1.42 -1.12 2.58
C VAL A 162 1.86 -2.02 3.74
N GLU A 163 1.93 -1.48 4.95
CA GLU A 163 2.24 -2.19 6.21
C GLU A 163 1.18 -3.26 6.53
N ARG A 164 -0.08 -3.05 6.11
CA ARG A 164 -1.18 -4.02 6.27
C ARG A 164 -1.27 -5.02 5.12
N ILE A 165 -0.84 -4.62 3.92
CA ILE A 165 -0.89 -5.44 2.71
C ILE A 165 0.27 -6.43 2.66
N TYR A 166 1.44 -6.01 3.14
CA TYR A 166 2.69 -6.76 3.02
C TYR A 166 3.25 -7.09 4.41
N PRO A 167 3.14 -8.35 4.88
CA PRO A 167 3.60 -8.74 6.22
C PRO A 167 5.10 -8.52 6.46
N TRP A 168 5.91 -8.51 5.40
CA TRP A 168 7.36 -8.27 5.46
C TRP A 168 7.72 -6.79 5.74
N ILE A 169 6.75 -5.88 5.65
CA ILE A 169 6.95 -4.45 5.94
C ILE A 169 6.61 -4.19 7.41
N GLY A 170 7.63 -3.89 8.22
CA GLY A 170 7.44 -3.44 9.60
C GLY A 170 7.01 -1.97 9.67
N SER A 171 7.56 -1.12 8.80
CA SER A 171 7.10 0.26 8.63
C SER A 171 7.47 0.81 7.26
N ALA A 172 6.65 1.73 6.73
CA ALA A 172 6.93 2.45 5.49
C ALA A 172 6.56 3.92 5.65
N ARG A 173 7.56 4.76 5.92
CA ARG A 173 7.36 6.16 6.29
C ARG A 173 8.21 7.08 5.42
N ILE A 174 7.67 8.27 5.14
CA ILE A 174 8.41 9.32 4.46
C ILE A 174 9.40 9.91 5.46
N SER A 175 10.67 10.07 5.06
CA SER A 175 11.69 10.68 5.90
C SER A 175 11.31 12.10 6.30
N GLU A 176 11.39 12.39 7.59
CA GLU A 176 11.13 13.71 8.16
C GLU A 176 12.06 14.77 7.54
N GLY A 177 11.54 15.99 7.37
CA GLY A 177 12.27 17.13 6.83
C GLY A 177 12.12 17.33 5.32
N SER A 178 12.76 16.49 4.49
CA SER A 178 12.85 16.75 3.04
C SER A 178 11.68 16.19 2.22
N GLY A 179 11.01 15.16 2.72
CA GLY A 179 9.96 14.45 1.97
C GLY A 179 10.46 13.74 0.70
N ARG A 180 11.79 13.62 0.49
CA ARG A 180 12.39 13.10 -0.75
C ARG A 180 12.66 11.59 -0.73
N HIS A 181 12.68 10.99 0.45
CA HIS A 181 12.98 9.58 0.62
C HIS A 181 11.88 8.90 1.41
N VAL A 182 11.61 7.66 1.06
CA VAL A 182 10.76 6.76 1.84
C VAL A 182 11.66 5.70 2.45
N MET A 183 11.56 5.55 3.77
CA MET A 183 12.25 4.51 4.51
C MET A 183 11.29 3.36 4.73
N VAL A 184 11.64 2.20 4.19
CA VAL A 184 10.92 0.95 4.42
C VAL A 184 11.75 0.10 5.38
N THR A 185 11.21 -0.17 6.55
CA THR A 185 11.82 -1.06 7.54
C THR A 185 11.24 -2.45 7.37
N HIS A 186 12.10 -3.43 7.14
CA HIS A 186 11.70 -4.81 6.99
C HIS A 186 11.40 -5.43 8.36
N SER A 187 10.29 -6.16 8.48
CA SER A 187 10.00 -6.99 9.66
C SER A 187 10.77 -8.31 9.62
N GLU A 188 11.03 -8.82 8.41
CA GLU A 188 11.76 -10.06 8.15
C GLU A 188 12.72 -9.86 6.96
N SER A 189 13.93 -10.41 7.07
CA SER A 189 14.95 -10.35 6.03
C SER A 189 15.86 -11.58 6.11
N THR A 190 16.51 -11.90 5.00
CA THR A 190 17.61 -12.86 4.95
C THR A 190 18.79 -12.38 5.79
N ASN A 191 19.55 -13.33 6.32
CA ASN A 191 20.78 -13.08 7.06
C ASN A 191 21.82 -12.35 6.20
N VAL A 192 22.68 -11.58 6.88
CA VAL A 192 23.85 -10.94 6.28
C VAL A 192 25.13 -11.66 6.70
N GLY A 193 26.12 -11.66 5.82
CA GLY A 193 27.45 -12.14 6.12
C GLY A 193 28.15 -11.17 7.08
N VAL A 194 28.66 -11.69 8.18
CA VAL A 194 29.42 -10.93 9.18
C VAL A 194 30.78 -11.58 9.37
N ALA A 195 31.83 -10.79 9.22
CA ALA A 195 33.20 -11.14 9.57
C ALA A 195 33.68 -10.20 10.69
N LEU A 196 34.32 -10.75 11.72
CA LEU A 196 34.96 -9.97 12.77
C LEU A 196 36.46 -10.16 12.68
N GLN A 197 37.19 -9.04 12.63
CA GLN A 197 38.64 -9.03 12.64
C GLN A 197 39.14 -8.30 13.88
N LEU A 198 40.02 -8.96 14.63
CA LEU A 198 40.71 -8.38 15.78
C LEU A 198 42.09 -7.90 15.34
N HIS A 199 42.36 -6.62 15.54
CA HIS A 199 43.64 -5.97 15.24
C HIS A 199 44.52 -5.87 16.50
N GLU A 200 44.61 -6.97 17.26
CA GLU A 200 45.43 -7.05 18.47
C GLU A 200 45.89 -8.50 18.72
N ASP A 201 47.20 -8.74 18.63
CA ASP A 201 47.78 -10.09 18.67
C ASP A 201 47.73 -10.74 20.07
N ALA A 202 47.46 -9.96 21.12
CA ALA A 202 47.48 -10.42 22.50
C ALA A 202 46.17 -11.08 22.95
N TYR A 203 45.08 -10.93 22.19
CA TYR A 203 43.76 -11.40 22.59
C TYR A 203 43.21 -12.42 21.59
N SER A 204 42.25 -13.23 22.04
CA SER A 204 41.50 -14.16 21.21
C SER A 204 40.02 -13.84 21.26
N LEU A 205 39.31 -14.09 20.16
CA LEU A 205 37.86 -13.93 20.08
C LEU A 205 37.18 -15.24 20.43
N SER A 206 36.24 -15.19 21.36
CA SER A 206 35.33 -16.30 21.67
C SER A 206 33.90 -15.84 21.47
N PHE A 207 33.09 -16.70 20.87
CA PHE A 207 31.66 -16.46 20.65
C PHE A 207 30.89 -17.24 21.70
N VAL A 208 29.98 -16.55 22.36
CA VAL A 208 29.07 -17.12 23.34
C VAL A 208 27.64 -16.89 22.88
N HIS A 209 26.76 -17.83 23.18
CA HIS A 209 25.33 -17.69 22.98
C HIS A 209 24.60 -18.00 24.28
N ASP A 210 23.44 -17.39 24.45
CA ASP A 210 22.56 -17.69 25.57
C ASP A 210 21.77 -18.99 25.32
N PHE A 211 21.15 -19.51 26.37
CA PHE A 211 20.24 -20.65 26.27
C PHE A 211 18.92 -20.25 25.62
N SER A 212 18.25 -21.20 24.97
CA SER A 212 16.89 -21.00 24.46
C SER A 212 15.85 -21.63 25.38
N LYS A 213 14.70 -20.97 25.50
CA LYS A 213 13.59 -21.46 26.32
C LYS A 213 12.26 -20.98 25.74
N MET A 214 11.22 -21.79 25.90
CA MET A 214 9.83 -21.40 25.64
C MET A 214 8.91 -22.17 26.61
N ASP A 215 7.88 -21.51 27.15
CA ASP A 215 6.90 -22.17 28.03
C ASP A 215 5.71 -22.73 27.26
N ASP A 216 5.14 -21.96 26.32
CA ASP A 216 4.01 -22.38 25.48
C ASP A 216 3.92 -21.50 24.22
N PHE A 217 3.04 -21.85 23.30
CA PHE A 217 2.68 -21.01 22.17
C PHE A 217 1.21 -21.14 21.75
N SER A 218 0.71 -20.14 21.05
CA SER A 218 -0.57 -20.14 20.38
C SER A 218 -0.45 -19.53 18.98
N GLY A 219 -1.44 -19.72 18.14
CA GLY A 219 -1.47 -19.03 16.85
C GLY A 219 -2.56 -19.53 15.92
N THR A 220 -2.56 -18.98 14.72
CA THR A 220 -3.49 -19.35 13.64
C THR A 220 -2.77 -19.29 12.30
N VAL A 221 -3.02 -20.27 11.43
CA VAL A 221 -2.60 -20.18 10.03
C VAL A 221 -3.61 -19.34 9.28
N ILE A 222 -3.14 -18.31 8.58
CA ILE A 222 -3.99 -17.34 7.89
C ILE A 222 -3.60 -17.27 6.42
N VAL A 223 -4.61 -17.33 5.55
CA VAL A 223 -4.55 -16.82 4.18
C VAL A 223 -5.36 -15.53 4.16
N ASP A 224 -4.70 -14.40 3.95
CA ASP A 224 -5.35 -13.09 3.98
C ASP A 224 -6.02 -12.71 2.65
N PHE A 225 -6.67 -11.55 2.63
CA PHE A 225 -7.39 -11.00 1.47
C PHE A 225 -6.49 -10.64 0.27
N LYS A 226 -5.16 -10.77 0.42
CA LYS A 226 -4.15 -10.60 -0.63
C LYS A 226 -3.42 -11.90 -0.95
N SER A 227 -3.94 -13.02 -0.47
CA SER A 227 -3.37 -14.35 -0.64
C SER A 227 -1.99 -14.52 0.01
N ASN A 228 -1.63 -13.67 0.97
CA ASN A 228 -0.45 -13.92 1.80
C ASN A 228 -0.76 -15.08 2.74
N ARG A 229 0.15 -16.05 2.80
CA ARG A 229 0.02 -17.22 3.66
C ARG A 229 1.08 -17.19 4.76
N PHE A 230 0.64 -17.19 6.00
CA PHE A 230 1.53 -17.12 7.14
C PHE A 230 0.90 -17.75 8.39
N PHE A 231 1.77 -18.16 9.31
CA PHE A 231 1.40 -18.54 10.66
C PHE A 231 1.59 -17.34 11.57
N ASN A 232 0.48 -16.84 12.12
CA ASN A 232 0.49 -15.80 13.14
C ASN A 232 0.78 -16.47 14.49
N LEU A 233 2.05 -16.51 14.87
CA LEU A 233 2.58 -17.21 16.03
C LEU A 233 2.69 -16.25 17.21
N THR A 234 2.17 -16.63 18.37
CA THR A 234 2.46 -15.98 19.65
C THR A 234 3.14 -16.98 20.57
N VAL A 235 4.36 -16.66 20.98
CA VAL A 235 5.16 -17.46 21.93
C VAL A 235 5.08 -16.83 23.32
N TYR A 236 5.08 -17.67 24.35
CA TYR A 236 4.94 -17.25 25.74
C TYR A 236 6.21 -17.57 26.55
N ASN A 237 6.65 -16.59 27.33
CA ASN A 237 7.84 -16.62 28.17
C ASN A 237 9.07 -17.23 27.47
N ALA A 238 9.33 -16.74 26.27
CA ALA A 238 10.27 -17.36 25.35
C ALA A 238 11.51 -16.46 25.11
N THR A 239 12.65 -17.08 24.84
CA THR A 239 13.96 -16.42 24.57
C THR A 239 14.84 -17.33 23.71
N GLY A 240 15.72 -16.74 22.90
CA GLY A 240 16.68 -17.48 22.08
C GLY A 240 16.10 -18.00 20.76
N ILE A 241 16.56 -19.19 20.37
CA ILE A 241 16.25 -19.85 19.09
C ILE A 241 15.13 -20.86 19.31
N ILE A 242 14.10 -20.81 18.46
CA ILE A 242 12.96 -21.73 18.50
C ILE A 242 12.80 -22.38 17.13
N HIS A 243 12.74 -23.70 17.13
CA HIS A 243 12.50 -24.51 15.94
C HIS A 243 11.04 -24.94 15.90
N GLY A 244 10.45 -24.82 14.72
CA GLY A 244 9.07 -25.20 14.45
C GLY A 244 8.97 -26.20 13.32
N THR A 245 8.06 -27.16 13.50
CA THR A 245 7.73 -28.17 12.49
C THR A 245 6.23 -28.17 12.26
N VAL A 246 5.83 -28.03 11.00
CA VAL A 246 4.44 -28.11 10.55
C VAL A 246 4.20 -29.52 10.03
N LYS A 247 3.25 -30.21 10.66
CA LYS A 247 2.83 -31.56 10.27
C LYS A 247 1.79 -31.50 9.15
N LYS A 248 1.67 -32.59 8.40
CA LYS A 248 0.69 -32.74 7.31
C LYS A 248 -0.77 -32.73 7.77
N THR A 249 -1.04 -33.23 8.97
CA THR A 249 -2.40 -33.35 9.51
C THR A 249 -2.46 -32.87 10.96
N THR A 250 -3.61 -33.03 11.61
CA THR A 250 -3.75 -32.81 13.06
C THR A 250 -3.12 -33.91 13.91
N ASP A 251 -2.63 -35.00 13.30
CA ASP A 251 -1.98 -36.08 14.04
C ASP A 251 -0.49 -35.78 14.25
N LYS A 252 -0.02 -35.88 15.51
CA LYS A 252 1.39 -35.63 15.87
C LYS A 252 2.37 -36.56 15.15
N SER A 253 1.95 -37.80 14.85
CA SER A 253 2.74 -38.80 14.14
C SER A 253 2.72 -38.67 12.61
N SER A 254 1.99 -37.69 12.07
CA SER A 254 1.98 -37.46 10.62
C SER A 254 3.31 -36.90 10.12
N SER A 255 3.55 -37.00 8.81
CA SER A 255 4.78 -36.55 8.18
C SER A 255 4.98 -35.03 8.31
N ASP A 256 6.23 -34.62 8.40
CA ASP A 256 6.62 -33.21 8.41
C ASP A 256 6.50 -32.62 6.99
N GLU A 257 5.85 -31.47 6.86
CA GLU A 257 5.70 -30.76 5.58
C GLU A 257 6.61 -29.55 5.47
N PHE A 258 6.87 -28.87 6.59
CA PHE A 258 7.67 -27.66 6.61
C PHE A 258 8.37 -27.48 7.95
N HIS A 259 9.60 -26.97 7.92
CA HIS A 259 10.37 -26.60 9.10
C HIS A 259 10.74 -25.13 9.02
N PHE A 260 10.70 -24.45 10.16
CA PHE A 260 11.12 -23.07 10.29
C PHE A 260 11.88 -22.84 11.59
N THR A 261 12.68 -21.78 11.62
CA THR A 261 13.38 -21.33 12.82
C THR A 261 13.04 -19.88 13.05
N THR A 262 12.73 -19.51 14.30
CA THR A 262 12.47 -18.13 14.69
C THR A 262 13.34 -17.73 15.87
N TYR A 263 13.58 -16.42 16.01
CA TYR A 263 14.55 -15.85 16.94
C TYR A 263 13.88 -14.81 17.84
N ILE A 264 14.06 -14.97 19.15
CA ILE A 264 13.61 -14.01 20.17
C ILE A 264 14.83 -13.36 20.78
N GLY A 265 15.13 -12.14 20.33
CA GLY A 265 16.28 -11.37 20.80
C GLY A 265 16.16 -10.76 22.20
N ASP A 266 15.08 -11.04 22.93
CA ASP A 266 14.93 -10.60 24.32
C ASP A 266 15.70 -11.54 25.25
N ILE A 267 16.58 -11.00 26.09
CA ILE A 267 17.43 -11.76 27.03
C ILE A 267 16.59 -12.45 28.12
N ARG A 268 15.45 -11.86 28.47
CA ARG A 268 14.50 -12.42 29.42
C ARG A 268 13.36 -13.06 28.65
N GLY A 269 12.74 -14.09 29.22
CA GLY A 269 11.54 -14.68 28.64
C GLY A 269 10.45 -13.62 28.46
N THR A 270 10.02 -13.42 27.22
CA THR A 270 8.98 -12.46 26.84
C THR A 270 7.86 -13.14 26.08
N ASN A 271 6.69 -12.50 26.08
CA ASN A 271 5.60 -12.87 25.19
C ASN A 271 5.76 -12.05 23.91
N LYS A 272 5.84 -12.74 22.76
CA LYS A 272 6.08 -12.08 21.48
C LYS A 272 5.21 -12.68 20.39
N THR A 273 4.67 -11.82 19.53
CA THR A 273 3.95 -12.23 18.33
C THR A 273 4.85 -12.05 17.13
N LEU A 274 4.87 -13.06 16.27
CA LEU A 274 5.76 -13.22 15.12
C LEU A 274 4.93 -13.72 13.94
N ILE A 275 5.28 -13.29 12.74
CA ILE A 275 4.69 -13.79 11.50
C ILE A 275 5.70 -14.75 10.88
N VAL A 276 5.29 -16.00 10.67
CA VAL A 276 6.12 -17.01 10.00
C VAL A 276 5.54 -17.27 8.61
N PRO A 277 6.23 -16.92 7.51
CA PRO A 277 5.74 -17.18 6.17
C PRO A 277 5.65 -18.70 5.94
N LEU A 278 4.57 -19.14 5.30
CA LEU A 278 4.32 -20.56 5.01
C LEU A 278 4.28 -20.83 3.51
N PRO A 279 4.80 -21.97 3.04
CA PRO A 279 4.74 -22.32 1.62
C PRO A 279 3.31 -22.67 1.19
N ALA A 280 3.06 -22.59 -0.13
CA ALA A 280 1.77 -22.90 -0.74
C ALA A 280 1.28 -24.34 -0.52
N LEU A 281 2.18 -25.26 -0.14
CA LEU A 281 1.88 -26.62 0.29
C LEU A 281 0.94 -26.69 1.51
N ILE A 282 1.05 -25.73 2.45
CA ILE A 282 0.28 -25.76 3.69
C ILE A 282 -1.11 -25.18 3.44
N ASP A 283 -1.95 -25.88 2.67
CA ASP A 283 -3.28 -25.43 2.27
C ASP A 283 -4.40 -26.13 3.05
N GLY A 284 -5.49 -25.41 3.31
CA GLY A 284 -6.77 -25.96 3.75
C GLY A 284 -6.77 -26.76 5.07
N GLY A 285 -7.57 -26.31 6.04
CA GLY A 285 -7.87 -27.07 7.25
C GLY A 285 -6.76 -27.09 8.30
N ASP A 286 -7.14 -27.53 9.50
CA ASP A 286 -6.29 -27.42 10.68
C ASP A 286 -5.04 -28.32 10.59
N ARG A 287 -3.95 -27.89 11.22
CA ARG A 287 -2.66 -28.58 11.20
C ARG A 287 -2.05 -28.67 12.60
N MET A 288 -1.36 -29.77 12.88
CA MET A 288 -0.51 -29.85 14.07
C MET A 288 0.79 -29.09 13.81
N ILE A 289 1.11 -28.12 14.67
CA ILE A 289 2.41 -27.46 14.69
C ILE A 289 3.09 -27.82 16.00
N CYS A 290 4.38 -28.13 15.92
CA CYS A 290 5.19 -28.47 17.08
C CYS A 290 6.38 -27.51 17.16
N LEU A 291 6.62 -26.96 18.35
CA LEU A 291 7.73 -26.05 18.63
C LEU A 291 8.61 -26.63 19.74
N HIS A 292 9.92 -26.42 19.61
CA HIS A 292 10.88 -26.66 20.68
C HIS A 292 11.94 -25.56 20.67
N ALA A 293 12.43 -25.19 21.85
CA ALA A 293 13.57 -24.30 21.94
C ALA A 293 14.87 -25.09 21.67
N ASP A 294 15.84 -24.39 21.10
CA ASP A 294 17.14 -24.97 20.83
C ASP A 294 17.82 -25.40 22.14
N SER A 295 18.40 -26.60 22.14
CA SER A 295 19.05 -27.15 23.35
C SER A 295 20.32 -27.89 22.98
N ASP A 296 21.38 -27.66 23.74
CA ASP A 296 22.68 -28.34 23.60
C ASP A 296 22.64 -29.78 24.16
N GLY A 297 21.66 -30.56 23.72
CA GLY A 297 21.58 -32.02 23.93
C GLY A 297 21.44 -32.52 25.37
N SER A 298 21.30 -31.63 26.37
CA SER A 298 21.38 -31.98 27.79
C SER A 298 20.10 -31.74 28.59
N SER A 299 19.09 -31.10 27.99
CA SER A 299 17.74 -31.00 28.54
C SER A 299 16.76 -31.46 27.47
N GLY A 300 16.08 -32.58 27.68
CA GLY A 300 14.94 -32.98 26.85
C GLY A 300 13.81 -31.98 27.03
N GLN A 301 13.93 -30.80 26.43
CA GLN A 301 12.85 -29.84 26.37
C GLN A 301 11.73 -30.49 25.58
N GLU A 302 10.58 -30.64 26.23
CA GLU A 302 9.40 -31.24 25.64
C GLU A 302 8.99 -30.40 24.44
N GLU A 303 8.97 -31.04 23.27
CA GLU A 303 8.34 -30.48 22.09
C GLU A 303 6.87 -30.21 22.39
N ILE A 304 6.49 -28.93 22.36
CA ILE A 304 5.12 -28.51 22.60
C ILE A 304 4.39 -28.57 21.26
N CYS A 305 3.29 -29.30 21.20
CA CYS A 305 2.50 -29.47 19.97
C CYS A 305 1.07 -28.97 20.17
N ARG A 306 0.56 -28.21 19.22
CA ARG A 306 -0.79 -27.65 19.22
C ARG A 306 -1.46 -27.85 17.87
N ILE A 307 -2.76 -28.16 17.90
CA ILE A 307 -3.61 -28.08 16.71
C ILE A 307 -3.88 -26.60 16.44
N ILE A 308 -3.46 -26.13 15.28
CA ILE A 308 -3.56 -24.74 14.85
C ILE A 308 -4.66 -24.63 13.80
N VAL A 309 -5.58 -23.69 14.06
CA VAL A 309 -6.74 -23.46 13.20
C VAL A 309 -6.31 -22.75 11.93
N PHE A 310 -6.85 -23.23 10.80
CA PHE A 310 -6.69 -22.59 9.50
C PHE A 310 -7.83 -21.60 9.22
N LYS A 311 -7.48 -20.38 8.82
CA LYS A 311 -8.43 -19.32 8.45
C LYS A 311 -8.08 -18.76 7.09
N GLU A 312 -9.07 -18.74 6.20
CA GLU A 312 -8.94 -18.17 4.88
C GLU A 312 -9.96 -17.04 4.71
N VAL A 313 -9.45 -15.88 4.32
CA VAL A 313 -10.27 -14.71 3.99
C VAL A 313 -10.36 -14.65 2.48
N ALA A 314 -11.60 -14.51 1.96
CA ALA A 314 -11.82 -14.40 0.53
C ALA A 314 -11.02 -13.22 -0.08
N LEU A 315 -10.52 -13.41 -1.29
CA LEU A 315 -9.77 -12.40 -2.03
C LEU A 315 -10.62 -11.13 -2.19
N GLU A 316 -10.05 -9.98 -1.82
CA GLU A 316 -10.72 -8.70 -2.00
C GLU A 316 -10.60 -8.25 -3.46
N ILE A 317 -11.72 -8.28 -4.18
CA ILE A 317 -11.84 -7.78 -5.55
C ILE A 317 -12.70 -6.51 -5.53
N ASN A 318 -12.06 -5.35 -5.69
CA ASN A 318 -12.75 -4.07 -5.77
C ASN A 318 -13.11 -3.77 -7.24
N LEU A 319 -14.31 -4.16 -7.65
CA LEU A 319 -14.92 -3.74 -8.91
C LEU A 319 -15.68 -2.43 -8.67
N LEU A 320 -15.26 -1.35 -9.33
CA LEU A 320 -15.99 -0.07 -9.32
C LEU A 320 -16.88 -0.03 -10.56
N GLU A 321 -18.19 0.11 -10.36
CA GLU A 321 -19.16 0.30 -11.44
C GLU A 321 -19.79 1.70 -11.36
N ASN A 322 -19.84 2.38 -12.50
CA ASN A 322 -20.52 3.67 -12.65
C ASN A 322 -21.95 3.45 -13.19
N THR A 323 -22.90 4.30 -12.78
CA THR A 323 -24.32 4.19 -13.14
C THR A 323 -24.87 5.49 -13.73
N TRP A 324 -25.77 5.40 -14.72
CA TRP A 324 -26.50 6.56 -15.27
C TRP A 324 -27.44 7.16 -14.23
N LYS A 325 -27.60 8.49 -14.27
CA LYS A 325 -28.42 9.22 -13.30
C LYS A 325 -29.33 10.24 -13.97
N GLU A 326 -30.58 10.37 -13.51
CA GLU A 326 -31.51 11.45 -13.90
C GLU A 326 -31.19 12.76 -13.15
N ILE A 327 -31.22 13.87 -13.88
CA ILE A 327 -31.04 15.24 -13.42
C ILE A 327 -32.20 16.06 -13.97
N ASP A 328 -32.94 16.69 -13.06
CA ASP A 328 -33.95 17.68 -13.39
C ASP A 328 -33.32 19.09 -13.42
N GLY A 329 -33.42 19.76 -14.56
CA GLY A 329 -33.02 21.15 -14.70
C GLY A 329 -34.13 22.09 -14.21
N HIS A 330 -33.78 23.05 -13.36
CA HIS A 330 -34.71 24.11 -12.97
C HIS A 330 -34.61 25.29 -13.93
N CYS A 331 -35.57 25.41 -14.86
CA CYS A 331 -35.71 26.62 -15.67
C CYS A 331 -37.19 27.00 -15.84
N PRO A 332 -37.73 27.89 -14.98
CA PRO A 332 -39.15 28.26 -15.00
C PRO A 332 -39.59 29.00 -16.28
N GLU A 333 -38.64 29.50 -17.09
CA GLU A 333 -38.90 30.28 -18.31
C GLU A 333 -38.38 29.62 -19.60
N CYS A 334 -37.64 28.50 -19.51
CA CYS A 334 -37.19 27.77 -20.69
C CYS A 334 -38.41 27.08 -21.30
N ASN A 335 -38.68 27.33 -22.58
CA ASN A 335 -39.82 26.81 -23.36
C ASN A 335 -41.17 27.52 -23.22
N LYS A 336 -41.24 28.69 -22.56
CA LYS A 336 -42.43 29.57 -22.67
C LYS A 336 -42.35 30.40 -23.95
N LEU A 337 -43.28 30.16 -24.88
CA LEU A 337 -43.47 31.00 -26.06
C LEU A 337 -44.05 32.36 -25.62
N THR A 338 -43.19 33.31 -25.26
CA THR A 338 -43.59 34.70 -25.03
C THR A 338 -43.11 35.57 -26.19
N LEU A 339 -43.94 36.52 -26.63
CA LEU A 339 -43.63 37.45 -27.73
C LEU A 339 -42.32 38.24 -27.50
N GLY A 340 -41.93 38.46 -26.24
CA GLY A 340 -40.67 39.10 -25.87
C GLY A 340 -39.42 38.23 -26.09
N GLY A 341 -39.52 36.90 -25.90
CA GLY A 341 -38.39 35.97 -26.07
C GLY A 341 -38.07 35.64 -27.54
N PHE A 342 -39.03 35.86 -28.45
CA PHE A 342 -38.81 35.69 -29.89
C PHE A 342 -37.96 36.82 -30.48
N LEU A 343 -38.20 38.07 -30.04
CA LEU A 343 -37.50 39.25 -30.55
C LEU A 343 -36.05 39.37 -30.03
N SER A 344 -35.75 38.86 -28.83
CA SER A 344 -34.38 38.84 -28.30
C SER A 344 -33.44 37.91 -29.08
N ASN A 345 -34.00 36.91 -29.78
CA ASN A 345 -33.25 35.93 -30.58
C ASN A 345 -32.89 36.42 -31.99
N PHE A 346 -33.32 37.63 -32.40
CA PHE A 346 -32.98 38.23 -33.70
C PHE A 346 -31.93 39.35 -33.59
N ASN A 347 -31.36 39.60 -32.40
CA ASN A 347 -30.29 40.58 -32.21
C ASN A 347 -28.92 39.88 -32.13
N PRO A 348 -28.06 39.97 -33.17
CA PRO A 348 -26.75 39.32 -33.20
C PRO A 348 -25.79 39.82 -32.11
N VAL A 349 -26.03 41.01 -31.56
CA VAL A 349 -25.20 41.60 -30.48
C VAL A 349 -25.35 40.80 -29.17
N ASN A 350 -26.49 40.13 -28.96
CA ASN A 350 -26.73 39.31 -27.77
C ASN A 350 -26.05 37.94 -27.83
N TRP A 351 -25.56 37.52 -29.00
CA TRP A 351 -24.87 36.23 -29.17
C TRP A 351 -23.38 36.30 -28.82
N ALA A 352 -22.81 37.51 -28.80
CA ALA A 352 -21.38 37.73 -28.63
C ALA A 352 -20.91 37.82 -27.16
N ASN A 353 -21.82 37.92 -26.19
CA ASN A 353 -21.47 38.31 -24.82
C ASN A 353 -21.63 37.26 -23.71
N ASP A 354 -22.12 36.06 -23.97
CA ASP A 354 -22.32 35.04 -22.91
C ASP A 354 -21.69 33.69 -23.26
N VAL A 355 -20.40 33.55 -22.95
CA VAL A 355 -19.74 32.25 -22.75
C VAL A 355 -19.06 32.30 -21.38
N PRO A 356 -19.81 32.04 -20.29
CA PRO A 356 -19.65 30.75 -19.63
C PRO A 356 -20.89 30.28 -18.82
N SER A 357 -21.54 29.18 -19.22
CA SER A 357 -22.27 28.21 -18.35
C SER A 357 -23.33 27.43 -19.15
N ALA A 358 -22.89 26.43 -19.92
CA ALA A 358 -23.75 25.62 -20.76
C ALA A 358 -24.68 24.64 -20.01
N PHE A 359 -24.87 24.78 -18.69
CA PHE A 359 -25.79 23.95 -17.90
C PHE A 359 -26.95 24.70 -17.24
N HIS A 360 -27.07 26.03 -17.42
CA HIS A 360 -28.21 26.78 -16.88
C HIS A 360 -29.05 27.57 -17.89
N ARG A 361 -28.74 27.55 -19.18
CA ARG A 361 -29.57 28.22 -20.20
C ARG A 361 -29.59 27.45 -21.51
N VAL A 362 -30.73 26.82 -21.82
CA VAL A 362 -31.06 26.42 -23.20
C VAL A 362 -31.95 27.51 -23.79
N HIS A 363 -31.35 28.46 -24.52
CA HIS A 363 -32.07 29.47 -25.31
C HIS A 363 -31.97 29.14 -26.81
N HIS A 364 -32.44 27.98 -27.26
CA HIS A 364 -32.62 27.74 -28.69
C HIS A 364 -33.91 26.95 -28.94
N VAL A 365 -34.91 27.64 -29.49
CA VAL A 365 -36.09 27.01 -30.09
C VAL A 365 -35.88 27.00 -31.60
N ALA A 366 -35.97 25.80 -32.19
CA ALA A 366 -35.91 25.61 -33.63
C ALA A 366 -37.11 26.28 -34.32
N ALA A 367 -36.83 27.15 -35.29
CA ALA A 367 -37.85 27.63 -36.21
C ALA A 367 -38.05 26.58 -37.32
N LEU A 368 -39.20 25.92 -37.30
CA LEU A 368 -39.75 25.20 -38.45
C LEU A 368 -40.18 26.24 -39.50
N VAL A 369 -39.43 26.35 -40.60
CA VAL A 369 -39.92 27.01 -41.82
C VAL A 369 -40.31 25.93 -42.82
N HIS A 370 -41.61 25.72 -42.93
CA HIS A 370 -42.21 25.05 -44.08
C HIS A 370 -42.09 25.97 -45.30
N GLN A 371 -41.27 25.61 -46.28
CA GLN A 371 -41.48 26.01 -47.67
C GLN A 371 -41.20 24.80 -48.56
N GLY A 372 -42.28 24.22 -49.09
CA GLY A 372 -42.19 23.36 -50.26
C GLY A 372 -41.99 24.22 -51.51
N VAL A 373 -41.14 23.74 -52.43
CA VAL A 373 -41.43 23.51 -53.85
C VAL A 373 -40.12 23.14 -54.58
N ASN A 374 -40.11 21.91 -55.12
CA ASN A 374 -39.39 21.37 -56.29
C ASN A 374 -38.18 22.12 -56.89
N GLN A 375 -37.04 21.41 -57.03
CA GLN A 375 -36.50 20.97 -58.34
C GLN A 375 -35.23 20.06 -58.23
N ARG A 376 -35.39 18.81 -58.72
CA ARG A 376 -34.51 18.04 -59.63
C ARG A 376 -32.96 17.99 -59.43
N THR A 377 -32.51 16.75 -59.13
CA THR A 377 -31.38 15.98 -59.73
C THR A 377 -29.94 16.56 -59.74
N ARG A 378 -29.00 15.86 -59.08
CA ARG A 378 -27.93 15.01 -59.67
C ARG A 378 -26.89 14.54 -58.64
N ASN A 379 -26.76 13.21 -58.52
CA ASN A 379 -25.56 12.35 -58.47
C ASN A 379 -24.27 12.70 -57.68
N ILE A 380 -23.88 11.74 -56.80
CA ILE A 380 -22.56 11.03 -56.64
C ILE A 380 -21.35 11.94 -56.24
N ILE A 381 -20.54 11.68 -55.18
CA ILE A 381 -19.41 10.73 -55.14
C ILE A 381 -18.80 10.64 -53.72
N GLU A 382 -18.46 9.42 -53.33
CA GLU A 382 -17.54 9.00 -52.25
C GLU A 382 -16.09 9.49 -52.48
N VAL A 383 -15.40 9.85 -51.39
CA VAL A 383 -13.97 9.52 -51.21
C VAL A 383 -13.77 9.08 -49.77
#